data_AF-A0A6L5YXU0-F1
#
_entry.id   AF-A0A6L5YXU0-F1
#
_cell.length_a   1.000
_cell.length_b   1.000
_cell.length_c   1.000
_cell.angle_alpha   90.00
_cell.angle_beta   90.00
_cell.angle_gamma   90.00
#
_symmetry.space_group_name_H-M   'P 1'
#
loop_
_entity.id
_entity.type
_entity.pdbx_description
1 polymer ?
#
loop_
_entity_poly.entity_id
_entity_poly.type
_entity_poly.pdbx_seq_one_letter_code
_entity_poly.pdbx_strand_id
1 'polypeptide(L)'
;MAFSIFVIAAIGYFTYAAVQGDYGTFRRIQVEAQAQKLEAELAALQAEREVIENRTRRMSTDYLDLDLLDEQARKVLGLARGDEIIIR
;
A
#
# COMPACT_ATOMS: atom_id res chain seq x y z
N MET A 1 60.19 16.82 -17.85
CA MET A 1 59.65 15.45 -17.73
C MET A 1 58.61 15.33 -16.61
N ALA A 2 58.92 15.70 -15.36
CA ALA A 2 57.98 15.63 -14.24
C ALA A 2 56.67 16.44 -14.44
N PHE A 3 56.77 17.65 -15.00
CA PHE A 3 55.59 18.48 -15.32
C PHE A 3 54.64 17.79 -16.31
N SER A 4 55.17 17.20 -17.38
CA SER A 4 54.38 16.49 -18.39
C SER A 4 53.66 15.26 -17.81
N ILE A 5 54.33 14.53 -16.91
CA ILE A 5 53.72 13.39 -16.19
C ILE A 5 52.58 13.86 -15.29
N PHE A 6 52.77 14.96 -14.57
CA PHE A 6 51.73 15.54 -13.73
C PHE A 6 50.50 15.97 -14.54
N VAL A 7 50.71 16.60 -15.70
CA VAL A 7 49.62 17.01 -16.61
C VAL A 7 48.84 15.80 -17.12
N ILE A 8 49.54 14.73 -17.54
CA ILE A 8 48.89 13.49 -18.01
C ILE A 8 48.09 12.83 -16.87
N ALA A 9 48.65 12.78 -15.66
CA ALA A 9 47.97 12.23 -14.50
C ALA A 9 46.71 13.05 -14.13
N ALA A 10 46.78 14.38 -14.19
CA ALA A 10 45.63 15.25 -13.96
C ALA A 10 44.53 15.03 -15.00
N ILE A 11 44.89 14.94 -16.29
CA ILE A 11 43.94 14.65 -17.37
C ILE A 11 43.25 13.30 -17.14
N GLY A 12 44.01 12.26 -16.78
CA GLY A 12 43.46 10.94 -16.46
C GLY A 12 42.50 10.97 -15.27
N TYR A 13 42.88 11.67 -14.19
CA TYR A 13 42.03 11.85 -13.01
C TYR A 13 40.73 12.58 -13.34
N PHE A 14 40.79 13.69 -14.09
CA PHE A 14 39.60 14.42 -14.50
C PHE A 14 38.71 13.61 -15.46
N THR A 15 39.31 12.83 -16.36
CA THR A 15 38.54 11.94 -17.24
C THR A 15 37.81 10.86 -16.44
N TYR A 16 38.50 10.24 -15.49
CA TYR A 16 37.90 9.27 -14.58
C TYR A 16 36.82 9.89 -13.69
N ALA A 17 37.08 11.07 -13.12
CA ALA A 17 36.14 11.81 -12.30
C ALA A 17 34.96 12.37 -13.10
N ALA A 18 35.07 12.57 -14.42
CA ALA A 18 33.96 12.92 -15.28
C ALA A 18 33.09 11.72 -15.63
N VAL A 19 33.69 10.52 -15.73
CA VAL A 19 32.98 9.26 -15.99
C VAL A 19 32.30 8.71 -14.72
N GLN A 20 32.97 8.81 -13.56
CA GLN A 20 32.40 8.49 -12.25
C GLN A 20 31.64 9.67 -11.62
N GLY A 21 31.73 10.85 -12.23
CA GLY A 21 31.12 12.09 -11.76
C GLY A 21 29.62 12.08 -12.01
N ASP A 22 28.88 11.77 -10.96
CA ASP A 22 27.42 11.77 -10.81
C ASP A 22 26.71 13.13 -10.99
N TYR A 23 27.06 13.96 -11.98
CA TYR A 23 26.58 15.35 -12.06
C TYR A 23 25.46 15.66 -13.07
N GLY A 24 24.84 14.70 -13.75
CA GLY A 24 23.71 15.06 -14.63
C GLY A 24 22.67 13.98 -14.90
N THR A 25 23.12 12.78 -15.28
CA THR A 25 22.23 11.83 -15.98
C THR A 25 21.93 10.58 -15.15
N PHE A 26 22.91 10.06 -14.40
CA PHE A 26 22.74 8.84 -13.61
C PHE A 26 21.82 9.03 -12.40
N ARG A 27 21.95 10.17 -11.70
CA ARG A 27 21.05 10.51 -10.59
C ARG A 27 19.60 10.70 -11.06
N ARG A 28 19.38 11.26 -12.25
CA ARG A 28 18.03 11.41 -12.82
C ARG A 28 17.40 10.05 -13.09
N ILE A 29 18.13 9.12 -13.71
CA ILE A 29 17.62 7.77 -13.98
C ILE A 29 17.27 7.03 -12.68
N GLN A 30 18.11 7.14 -11.63
CA GLN A 30 17.82 6.52 -10.34
C GLN A 30 16.61 7.14 -9.65
N VAL A 31 16.50 8.48 -9.66
CA VAL A 31 15.37 9.19 -9.07
C VAL A 31 14.07 8.91 -9.84
N GLU A 32 14.11 8.87 -11.16
CA GLU A 32 12.97 8.52 -12.01
C GLU A 32 12.49 7.09 -11.74
N ALA A 33 13.42 6.13 -11.65
CA ALA A 33 13.10 4.75 -11.34
C ALA A 33 12.50 4.60 -9.92
N GLN A 34 13.02 5.36 -8.95
CA GLN A 34 12.43 5.42 -7.61
C GLN A 34 11.04 6.05 -7.63
N ALA A 35 10.85 7.15 -8.36
CA ALA A 35 9.55 7.82 -8.48
C ALA A 35 8.50 6.87 -9.08
N GLN A 36 8.81 6.19 -10.19
CA GLN A 36 7.91 5.22 -10.81
C GLN A 36 7.54 4.07 -9.86
N LYS A 37 8.51 3.60 -9.06
CA LYS A 37 8.25 2.56 -8.06
C LYS A 37 7.28 3.07 -6.97
N LEU A 38 7.52 4.27 -6.45
CA LEU A 38 6.68 4.87 -5.41
C LEU A 38 5.26 5.16 -5.93
N GLU A 39 5.12 5.60 -7.19
CA GLU A 39 3.81 5.81 -7.82
C GLU A 39 3.02 4.50 -7.94
N ALA A 40 3.67 3.40 -8.31
CA ALA A 40 3.04 2.09 -8.37
C ALA A 40 2.60 1.59 -6.97
N GLU A 41 3.44 1.79 -5.95
CA GLU A 41 3.10 1.45 -4.55
C GLU A 41 1.93 2.30 -4.05
N LEU A 42 1.91 3.59 -4.35
CA LEU A 42 0.83 4.51 -4.00
C LEU A 42 -0.49 4.11 -4.66
N ALA A 43 -0.46 3.77 -5.96
CA ALA A 43 -1.66 3.33 -6.67
C ALA A 43 -2.23 2.04 -6.07
N ALA A 44 -1.37 1.08 -5.68
CA ALA A 44 -1.80 -0.15 -5.03
C ALA A 44 -2.45 0.12 -3.66
N LEU A 45 -1.84 0.98 -2.84
CA LEU A 45 -2.37 1.37 -1.53
C LEU A 45 -3.69 2.14 -1.64
N GLN A 46 -3.83 3.00 -2.65
CA GLN A 46 -5.09 3.69 -2.92
C GLN A 46 -6.21 2.72 -3.30
N ALA A 47 -5.93 1.74 -4.15
CA ALA A 47 -6.90 0.70 -4.49
C ALA A 47 -7.31 -0.12 -3.25
N GLU A 48 -6.37 -0.48 -2.38
CA GLU A 48 -6.67 -1.16 -1.13
C GLU A 48 -7.54 -0.30 -0.19
N ARG A 49 -7.20 0.98 -0.06
CA ARG A 49 -7.98 1.95 0.72
C ARG A 49 -9.40 2.05 0.21
N GLU A 50 -9.61 2.16 -1.11
CA GLU A 50 -10.94 2.22 -1.70
C GLU A 50 -11.75 0.95 -1.41
N VAL A 51 -11.13 -0.23 -1.50
CA VAL A 51 -11.77 -1.50 -1.15
C VAL A 51 -12.19 -1.53 0.31
N ILE A 52 -11.32 -1.10 1.23
CA ILE A 52 -11.62 -1.06 2.67
C ILE A 52 -12.66 0.02 2.98
N GLU A 53 -12.61 1.18 2.35
CA GLU A 53 -13.61 2.23 2.52
C GLU A 53 -14.98 1.77 2.01
N ASN A 54 -15.04 1.08 0.87
CA ASN A 54 -16.28 0.52 0.37
C ASN A 54 -16.83 -0.57 1.30
N ARG A 55 -15.98 -1.48 1.80
CA ARG A 55 -16.38 -2.46 2.82
C ARG A 55 -16.88 -1.80 4.10
N THR A 56 -16.16 -0.80 4.60
CA THR A 56 -16.54 -0.04 5.80
C THR A 56 -17.85 0.70 5.60
N ARG A 57 -18.07 1.34 4.44
CA ARG A 57 -19.35 1.99 4.11
C ARG A 57 -20.50 0.98 4.05
N ARG A 58 -20.30 -0.15 3.38
CA ARG A 58 -21.31 -1.23 3.29
C ARG A 58 -21.59 -1.89 4.64
N MET A 59 -20.61 -1.96 5.53
CA MET A 59 -20.81 -2.41 6.91
C MET A 59 -21.42 -1.30 7.80
N SER A 60 -21.19 -0.03 7.48
CA SER A 60 -21.63 1.13 8.28
C SER A 60 -23.06 1.56 8.02
N THR A 61 -23.64 1.27 6.84
CA THR A 61 -25.01 1.72 6.52
C THR A 61 -26.05 0.60 6.61
N ASP A 62 -25.66 -0.69 6.60
CA ASP A 62 -26.64 -1.78 6.45
C ASP A 62 -26.49 -3.01 7.37
N TYR A 63 -25.58 -3.07 8.36
CA TYR A 63 -25.44 -4.29 9.20
C TYR A 63 -25.29 -4.06 10.72
N LEU A 64 -26.03 -3.10 11.25
CA LEU A 64 -26.58 -3.24 12.60
C LEU A 64 -28.10 -3.44 12.45
N ASP A 65 -28.45 -4.53 11.78
CA ASP A 65 -29.84 -4.91 11.56
C ASP A 65 -30.38 -5.37 12.92
N LEU A 66 -30.99 -4.43 13.66
CA LEU A 66 -31.69 -4.68 14.91
C LEU A 66 -32.73 -5.81 14.73
N ASP A 67 -33.24 -5.98 13.51
CA ASP A 67 -34.13 -7.08 13.14
C ASP A 67 -33.39 -8.43 13.10
N LEU A 68 -32.13 -8.51 12.63
CA LEU A 68 -31.33 -9.73 12.75
C LEU A 68 -30.94 -10.02 14.20
N LEU A 69 -30.71 -8.98 15.03
CA LEU A 69 -30.49 -9.16 16.47
C LEU A 69 -31.76 -9.69 17.15
N ASP A 70 -32.94 -9.20 16.78
CA ASP A 70 -34.23 -9.66 17.30
C ASP A 70 -34.59 -11.07 16.79
N GLU A 71 -34.29 -11.40 15.52
CA GLU A 71 -34.44 -12.76 15.00
C GLU A 71 -33.49 -13.75 15.68
N GLN A 72 -32.22 -13.38 15.87
CA GLN A 72 -31.24 -14.24 16.54
C GLN A 72 -31.59 -14.39 18.03
N ALA A 73 -32.04 -13.32 18.70
CA ALA A 73 -32.54 -13.35 20.07
C ALA A 73 -33.79 -14.23 20.18
N ARG A 74 -34.73 -14.14 19.22
CA ARG A 74 -35.94 -14.96 19.19
C ARG A 74 -35.66 -16.43 18.87
N LYS A 75 -34.63 -16.75 18.09
CA LYS A 75 -34.16 -18.14 17.85
C LYS A 75 -33.48 -18.76 19.07
N VAL A 76 -32.68 -17.97 19.80
CA VAL A 76 -31.93 -18.44 20.97
C VAL A 76 -32.81 -18.48 22.23
N LEU A 77 -33.70 -17.50 22.41
CA LEU A 77 -34.65 -17.42 23.54
C LEU A 77 -35.99 -18.12 23.25
N GLY A 78 -36.28 -18.46 21.99
CA GLY A 78 -37.48 -19.21 21.56
C GLY A 78 -37.34 -20.74 21.59
N LEU A 79 -36.21 -21.27 22.07
CA LEU A 79 -36.06 -22.69 22.42
C LEU A 79 -36.23 -22.94 23.94
N ALA A 80 -36.71 -21.94 24.68
CA ALA A 80 -36.91 -21.99 26.13
C ALA A 80 -38.33 -21.58 26.59
N ARG A 81 -39.37 -21.73 25.76
CA ARG A 81 -40.73 -21.93 26.28
C ARG A 81 -41.03 -23.42 26.32
N GLY A 82 -40.82 -24.00 27.49
CA GLY A 82 -41.12 -25.40 27.81
C GLY A 82 -42.60 -25.64 28.14
N ASP A 83 -43.52 -25.01 27.42
CA ASP A 83 -44.92 -24.91 27.86
C ASP A 83 -45.96 -24.82 26.73
N GLU A 84 -45.68 -25.37 25.54
CA GLU A 84 -46.73 -25.64 24.54
C GLU A 84 -47.00 -27.15 24.41
N ILE A 85 -48.18 -27.55 24.91
CA ILE A 85 -48.72 -28.91 24.88
C ILE A 85 -49.25 -29.22 23.48
N ILE A 86 -48.68 -30.23 22.82
CA ILE A 86 -49.28 -30.82 21.61
C ILE A 86 -50.39 -31.78 22.06
N ILE A 87 -51.64 -31.36 21.92
CA ILE A 87 -52.82 -32.24 22.06
C ILE A 87 -53.04 -32.96 20.71
N ARG A 88 -53.24 -34.29 20.77
CA ARG A 88 -53.71 -35.12 19.66
C ARG A 88 -55.22 -35.25 19.69
#